data_AF-A0A809Y244-F1
#
_entry.id   AF-A0A809Y244-F1
#
_cell.length_a   1.000
_cell.length_b   1.000
_cell.length_c   1.000
_cell.angle_alpha   90.00
_cell.angle_beta   90.00
_cell.angle_gamma   90.00
#
_symmetry.space_group_name_H-M   'P 1'
#
loop_
_entity.id
_entity.type
_entity.pdbx_description
1 polymer ?
#
loop_
_entity_poly.entity_id
_entity_poly.type
_entity_poly.pdbx_seq_one_letter_code
_entity_poly.pdbx_strand_id
1 'polypeptide(L)'
;MAYVPYRQACLLRPFNEKPHLFAVLNDPCGEGLCLSVMVSSIKEGRNHDKACILDPGDHEFIKVPSYLVYRLAETDAVTHISAMVEKKYYITKDNVSDEVFKRIVAGLHASDEVRPRIVSYAKKNGIVLGEDAAQHAG
;
A
#
# COMPACT_ATOMS: atom_id res chain seq x y z
N MET A 1 -2.50 -23.65 1.62
CA MET A 1 -1.30 -22.81 1.75
C MET A 1 -1.73 -21.50 2.37
N ALA A 2 -1.06 -21.02 3.41
CA ALA A 2 -1.38 -19.73 4.03
C ALA A 2 -1.06 -18.59 3.03
N TYR A 3 -1.90 -17.56 2.99
CA TYR A 3 -1.63 -16.37 2.17
C TYR A 3 -0.41 -15.64 2.71
N VAL A 4 0.51 -15.21 1.85
CA VAL A 4 1.66 -14.36 2.22
C VAL A 4 1.50 -13.05 1.46
N PRO A 5 1.41 -11.88 2.15
CA PRO A 5 1.40 -10.60 1.46
C PRO A 5 2.74 -10.38 0.78
N TYR A 6 2.72 -9.66 -0.34
CA TYR A 6 3.89 -9.41 -1.16
C TYR A 6 3.80 -8.01 -1.77
N ARG A 7 4.92 -7.53 -2.30
CA ARG A 7 4.99 -6.22 -2.96
C ARG A 7 3.94 -6.12 -4.08
N GLN A 8 3.27 -4.96 -4.18
CA GLN A 8 2.17 -4.68 -5.13
C GLN A 8 0.84 -5.39 -4.86
N ALA A 9 0.77 -6.30 -3.89
CA ALA A 9 -0.49 -6.92 -3.52
C ALA A 9 -1.49 -5.89 -2.99
N CYS A 10 -2.77 -6.10 -3.33
CA CYS A 10 -3.86 -5.30 -2.81
C CYS A 10 -4.78 -6.13 -1.92
N LEU A 11 -5.26 -5.50 -0.84
CA LEU A 11 -6.17 -6.09 0.12
C LEU A 11 -7.33 -5.15 0.39
N LEU A 12 -8.56 -5.64 0.39
CA LEU A 12 -9.67 -4.95 1.04
C LEU A 12 -9.64 -5.25 2.52
N ARG A 13 -9.55 -4.19 3.33
CA ARG A 13 -9.62 -4.26 4.80
C ARG A 13 -10.73 -3.34 5.28
N PRO A 14 -11.46 -3.71 6.36
CA PRO A 14 -12.44 -2.80 6.95
C PRO A 14 -11.72 -1.65 7.67
N PHE A 15 -12.18 -0.43 7.39
CA PHE A 15 -11.81 0.78 8.11
C PHE A 15 -13.10 1.58 8.38
N ASN A 16 -13.43 1.78 9.65
CA ASN A 16 -14.72 2.33 10.09
C ASN A 16 -15.92 1.63 9.41
N GLU A 17 -15.97 0.30 9.52
CA GLU A 17 -17.03 -0.58 8.99
C GLU A 17 -17.17 -0.60 7.44
N LYS A 18 -16.31 0.12 6.72
CA LYS A 18 -16.32 0.14 5.25
C LYS A 18 -15.07 -0.54 4.69
N PRO A 19 -15.20 -1.32 3.61
CA PRO A 19 -14.03 -1.90 2.96
C PRO A 19 -13.24 -0.80 2.24
N HIS A 20 -11.95 -0.72 2.54
CA HIS A 20 -10.99 0.16 1.88
C HIS A 20 -9.89 -0.67 1.23
N LEU A 21 -9.37 -0.21 0.10
CA LEU A 21 -8.23 -0.83 -0.56
C LEU A 21 -6.94 -0.42 0.16
N PHE A 22 -6.08 -1.40 0.40
CA PHE A 22 -4.74 -1.21 0.92
C PHE A 22 -3.74 -1.79 -0.07
N ALA A 23 -2.72 -1.01 -0.43
CA ALA A 23 -1.61 -1.47 -1.26
C ALA A 23 -0.41 -1.85 -0.36
N VAL A 24 0.20 -3.00 -0.63
CA VAL A 24 1.38 -3.51 0.07
C VAL A 24 2.65 -3.06 -0.66
N LEU A 25 3.58 -2.44 0.07
CA LEU A 25 4.73 -1.72 -0.51
C LEU A 25 6.04 -2.51 -0.50
N ASN A 26 6.11 -3.64 0.19
CA ASN A 26 7.27 -4.52 0.21
C ASN A 26 6.90 -5.98 0.42
N ASP A 27 7.74 -6.87 -0.08
CA ASP A 27 7.75 -8.27 0.35
C ASP A 27 8.11 -8.36 1.83
N PRO A 28 7.68 -9.42 2.54
CA PRO A 28 8.01 -9.63 3.95
C PRO A 28 9.48 -9.36 4.24
N CYS A 29 9.75 -8.39 5.11
CA CYS A 29 11.13 -8.14 5.54
C CYS A 29 11.61 -9.24 6.49
N GLY A 30 12.90 -9.22 6.88
CA GLY A 30 13.46 -10.20 7.81
C GLY A 30 12.77 -10.26 9.19
N GLU A 31 12.02 -9.22 9.56
CA GLU A 31 11.21 -9.17 10.79
C GLU A 31 9.78 -9.69 10.58
N GLY A 32 9.43 -10.16 9.38
CA GLY A 32 8.10 -10.62 9.03
C GLY A 32 7.06 -9.49 8.95
N LEU A 33 7.50 -8.28 8.56
CA LEU A 33 6.63 -7.10 8.43
C LEU A 33 6.48 -6.67 6.96
N CYS A 34 5.31 -6.14 6.65
CA CYS A 34 5.00 -5.47 5.38
C CYS A 34 4.43 -4.08 5.68
N LEU A 35 4.85 -3.08 4.92
CA LEU A 35 4.26 -1.74 4.91
C LEU A 35 3.04 -1.75 4.00
N SER A 36 1.91 -1.24 4.50
CA SER A 36 0.73 -1.01 3.68
C SER A 36 0.21 0.41 3.82
N VAL A 37 -0.48 0.88 2.79
CA VAL A 37 -1.09 2.21 2.76
C VAL A 37 -2.53 2.11 2.24
N MET A 38 -3.43 2.83 2.90
CA MET A 38 -4.85 2.87 2.56
C MET A 38 -5.16 3.83 1.42
N VAL A 39 -6.10 3.46 0.56
CA VAL A 39 -6.71 4.31 -0.45
C VAL A 39 -8.07 4.82 0.03
N SER A 40 -8.35 6.09 -0.19
CA SER A 40 -9.64 6.72 0.12
C SER A 40 -10.09 7.60 -1.03
N SER A 41 -11.39 7.61 -1.32
CA SER A 41 -11.94 8.48 -2.36
C SER A 41 -11.80 9.95 -1.98
N ILE A 42 -11.47 10.79 -2.97
CA ILE A 42 -11.49 12.24 -2.82
C ILE A 42 -12.95 12.68 -2.70
N LYS A 43 -13.22 13.56 -1.73
CA LYS A 43 -14.55 14.12 -1.49
C LYS A 43 -14.47 15.64 -1.58
N GLU A 44 -15.44 16.23 -2.25
CA GLU A 44 -15.54 17.68 -2.36
C GLU A 44 -15.59 18.34 -0.97
N GLY A 45 -14.88 19.47 -0.84
CA GLY A 45 -14.78 20.21 0.43
C GLY A 45 -13.98 19.52 1.53
N ARG A 46 -13.34 18.36 1.27
CA ARG A 46 -12.46 17.69 2.23
C ARG A 46 -11.01 17.74 1.78
N ASN A 47 -10.14 18.14 2.71
CA ASN A 47 -8.70 18.06 2.53
C ASN A 47 -8.29 16.60 2.33
N HIS A 48 -7.34 16.42 1.42
CA HIS A 48 -6.73 15.14 1.09
C HIS A 48 -5.28 15.41 0.71
N ASP A 49 -4.43 14.42 0.96
CA ASP A 49 -3.03 14.46 0.56
C ASP A 49 -2.95 14.36 -0.97
N LYS A 50 -2.18 15.26 -1.58
CA LYS A 50 -1.99 15.35 -3.03
C LYS A 50 -0.72 14.65 -3.51
N ALA A 51 0.09 14.09 -2.60
CA ALA A 51 1.34 13.42 -2.92
C ALA A 51 1.15 12.21 -3.85
N CYS A 52 0.00 11.55 -3.79
CA CYS A 52 -0.40 10.55 -4.78
C CYS A 52 -1.92 10.52 -4.93
N ILE A 53 -2.38 10.83 -6.14
CA ILE A 53 -3.77 10.70 -6.58
C ILE A 53 -3.84 9.50 -7.52
N LEU A 54 -4.89 8.70 -7.35
CA LEU A 54 -5.22 7.57 -8.20
C LEU A 54 -6.54 7.83 -8.92
N ASP A 55 -6.54 7.58 -10.23
CA ASP A 55 -7.67 7.82 -11.11
C ASP A 55 -8.41 6.51 -11.44
N PRO A 56 -9.68 6.60 -11.89
CA PRO A 56 -10.39 5.43 -12.39
C PRO A 56 -9.58 4.71 -13.48
N GLY A 57 -9.37 3.41 -13.30
CA GLY A 57 -8.55 2.58 -14.19
C GLY A 57 -7.16 2.22 -13.64
N ASP A 58 -6.65 2.97 -12.66
CA ASP A 58 -5.37 2.64 -12.00
C ASP A 58 -5.40 1.31 -11.24
N HIS A 59 -6.57 0.94 -10.74
CA HIS A 59 -6.83 -0.36 -10.13
C HIS A 59 -8.32 -0.69 -10.24
N GLU A 60 -8.70 -1.97 -10.33
CA GLU A 60 -10.10 -2.37 -10.56
C GLU A 60 -11.08 -1.84 -9.50
N PHE A 61 -10.63 -1.63 -8.26
CA PHE A 61 -11.42 -1.10 -7.15
C PHE A 61 -11.61 0.43 -7.21
N ILE A 62 -10.77 1.15 -7.96
CA ILE A 62 -10.80 2.62 -8.01
C ILE A 62 -11.75 3.04 -9.11
N LYS A 63 -12.94 3.52 -8.72
CA LYS A 63 -14.01 3.96 -9.64
C LYS A 63 -14.18 5.47 -9.72
N VAL A 64 -13.58 6.19 -8.78
CA VAL A 64 -13.58 7.65 -8.68
C VAL A 64 -12.19 8.12 -8.27
N PRO A 65 -11.81 9.38 -8.56
CA PRO A 65 -10.56 9.95 -8.08
C PRO A 65 -10.38 9.72 -6.58
N SER A 66 -9.23 9.16 -6.23
CA SER A 66 -8.89 8.69 -4.89
C SER A 66 -7.47 9.11 -4.53
N TYR A 67 -7.10 9.04 -3.27
CA TYR A 67 -5.76 9.41 -2.79
C TYR A 67 -5.25 8.40 -1.77
N LEU A 68 -3.93 8.42 -1.56
CA LEU A 68 -3.25 7.60 -0.57
C LEU A 68 -3.27 8.31 0.78
N VAL A 69 -3.73 7.62 1.83
CA VAL A 69 -3.83 8.18 3.17
C VAL A 69 -2.54 7.91 3.96
N TYR A 70 -1.45 8.60 3.60
CA TYR A 70 -0.11 8.32 4.12
C TYR A 70 0.03 8.48 5.64
N ARG A 71 -0.73 9.38 6.29
CA ARG A 71 -0.80 9.46 7.76
C ARG A 71 -1.22 8.17 8.47
N LEU A 72 -1.88 7.26 7.74
CA LEU A 72 -2.31 5.93 8.20
C LEU A 72 -1.45 4.79 7.67
N ALA A 73 -0.34 5.09 6.98
CA ALA A 73 0.60 4.05 6.58
C ALA A 73 1.15 3.32 7.82
N GLU A 74 1.19 1.99 7.76
CA GLU A 74 1.50 1.15 8.91
C GLU A 74 2.23 -0.13 8.49
N THR A 75 3.07 -0.63 9.39
CA THR A 75 3.72 -1.92 9.24
C THR A 75 2.85 -3.00 9.88
N ASP A 76 2.41 -3.96 9.08
CA ASP A 76 1.63 -5.10 9.52
C ASP A 76 2.50 -6.34 9.64
N ALA A 77 2.25 -7.17 10.66
CA ALA A 77 2.82 -8.51 10.72
C ALA A 77 2.23 -9.39 9.62
N VAL A 78 3.09 -10.11 8.90
CA VAL A 78 2.69 -11.07 7.86
C VAL A 78 1.71 -12.08 8.43
N THR A 79 2.00 -12.65 9.60
CA THR A 79 1.13 -13.61 10.28
C THR A 79 -0.26 -13.06 10.57
N HIS A 80 -0.37 -11.75 10.89
CA HIS A 80 -1.65 -11.10 11.08
C HIS A 80 -2.44 -10.99 9.76
N ILE A 81 -1.79 -10.50 8.69
CA ILE A 81 -2.43 -10.41 7.37
C ILE A 81 -2.88 -11.80 6.89
N SER A 82 -2.01 -12.80 6.98
CA SER A 82 -2.30 -14.19 6.61
C SER A 82 -3.55 -14.69 7.33
N ALA A 83 -3.61 -14.53 8.66
CA ALA A 83 -4.76 -14.95 9.46
C ALA A 83 -6.06 -14.21 9.09
N MET A 84 -5.99 -12.92 8.75
CA MET A 84 -7.17 -12.15 8.34
C MET A 84 -7.68 -12.54 6.96
N VAL A 85 -6.78 -12.88 6.03
CA VAL A 85 -7.16 -13.41 4.70
C VAL A 85 -7.77 -14.81 4.82
N GLU A 86 -7.17 -15.69 5.62
CA GLU A 86 -7.71 -17.03 5.88
C GLU A 86 -9.11 -17.00 6.49
N LYS A 87 -9.34 -16.06 7.41
CA LYS A 87 -10.66 -15.81 8.02
C LYS A 87 -11.65 -15.11 7.09
N LYS A 88 -11.24 -14.76 5.86
CA LYS A 88 -12.02 -13.97 4.89
C LYS A 88 -12.44 -12.59 5.41
N TYR A 89 -11.74 -12.08 6.43
CA TYR A 89 -11.94 -10.73 6.95
C TYR A 89 -11.22 -9.70 6.07
N TYR A 90 -10.07 -10.07 5.51
CA TYR A 90 -9.43 -9.36 4.41
C TYR A 90 -9.68 -10.09 3.11
N ILE A 91 -9.92 -9.34 2.03
CA ILE A 91 -10.19 -9.89 0.69
C ILE A 91 -9.04 -9.50 -0.22
N THR A 92 -8.38 -10.49 -0.83
CA THR A 92 -7.32 -10.25 -1.82
C THR A 92 -7.88 -9.63 -3.08
N LYS A 93 -7.14 -8.70 -3.67
CA LYS A 93 -7.45 -7.99 -4.91
C LYS A 93 -6.29 -8.08 -5.89
N ASP A 94 -6.55 -7.72 -7.14
CA ASP A 94 -5.53 -7.65 -8.17
C ASP A 94 -4.40 -6.71 -7.77
N ASN A 95 -3.22 -6.92 -8.33
CA ASN A 95 -2.08 -6.06 -8.00
C ASN A 95 -2.28 -4.67 -8.61
N VAL A 96 -1.68 -3.66 -7.97
CA VAL A 96 -1.44 -2.39 -8.68
C VAL A 96 -0.41 -2.61 -9.78
N SER A 97 -0.56 -1.92 -10.90
CA SER A 97 0.45 -1.92 -11.96
C SER A 97 1.78 -1.33 -11.47
N ASP A 98 2.88 -1.61 -12.18
CA ASP A 98 4.20 -1.04 -11.84
C ASP A 98 4.19 0.49 -11.83
N GLU A 99 3.45 1.11 -12.75
CA GLU A 99 3.31 2.56 -12.84
C GLU A 99 2.59 3.12 -11.61
N VAL A 100 1.47 2.53 -11.23
CA VAL A 100 0.70 2.92 -10.05
C VAL A 100 1.55 2.72 -8.79
N PHE A 101 2.25 1.59 -8.69
CA PHE A 101 3.14 1.31 -7.58
C PHE A 101 4.25 2.36 -7.44
N LYS A 102 4.92 2.74 -8.54
CA LYS A 102 5.94 3.79 -8.54
C LYS A 102 5.39 5.12 -8.02
N ARG A 103 4.18 5.52 -8.43
CA ARG A 103 3.52 6.74 -7.94
C ARG A 103 3.20 6.66 -6.44
N ILE A 104 2.73 5.50 -5.95
CA ILE A 104 2.46 5.30 -4.52
C ILE A 104 3.75 5.42 -3.71
N VAL A 105 4.85 4.83 -4.17
CA VAL A 105 6.16 4.97 -3.50
C VAL A 105 6.67 6.41 -3.60
N ALA A 106 6.45 7.10 -4.73
CA ALA A 106 6.78 8.52 -4.87
C ALA A 106 6.10 9.37 -3.80
N GLY A 107 4.78 9.20 -3.67
CA GLY A 107 4.01 9.94 -2.68
C GLY A 107 4.38 9.60 -1.23
N LEU A 108 4.84 8.37 -0.95
CA LEU A 108 5.34 7.98 0.37
C LEU A 108 6.58 8.80 0.79
N HIS A 109 7.41 9.21 -0.17
CA HIS A 109 8.59 10.03 0.10
C HIS A 109 8.34 11.54 -0.03
N ALA A 110 7.27 11.93 -0.74
CA ALA A 110 6.93 13.33 -0.96
C ALA A 110 5.95 13.91 0.07
N SER A 111 5.10 13.08 0.66
CA SER A 111 4.07 13.50 1.63
C SER A 111 4.68 13.95 2.97
N ASP A 112 4.20 15.08 3.49
CA ASP A 112 4.50 15.58 4.82
C ASP A 112 3.64 14.93 5.93
N GLU A 113 2.61 14.18 5.54
CA GLU A 113 1.73 13.44 6.45
C GLU A 113 2.34 12.10 6.92
N VAL A 114 3.43 11.64 6.29
CA VAL A 114 4.05 10.35 6.59
C VAL A 114 4.76 10.40 7.94
N ARG A 115 4.45 9.45 8.82
CA ARG A 115 5.08 9.37 10.14
C ARG A 115 6.59 9.10 10.01
N PRO A 116 7.47 9.76 10.78
CA PRO A 116 8.93 9.56 10.68
C PRO A 116 9.41 8.11 10.80
N ARG A 117 8.73 7.30 11.62
CA ARG A 117 9.04 5.86 11.75
C ARG A 117 8.77 5.08 10.45
N ILE A 118 7.76 5.48 9.68
CA ILE A 118 7.40 4.85 8.40
C ILE A 118 8.44 5.24 7.35
N VAL A 119 8.86 6.50 7.30
CA VAL A 119 9.97 6.94 6.44
C VAL A 119 11.24 6.14 6.75
N SER A 120 11.55 5.98 8.04
CA SER A 120 12.73 5.20 8.49
C SER A 120 12.62 3.73 8.09
N TYR A 121 11.43 3.12 8.26
CA TYR A 121 11.16 1.75 7.84
C TYR A 121 11.31 1.59 6.31
N ALA A 122 10.74 2.51 5.53
CA ALA A 122 10.80 2.48 4.07
C ALA A 122 12.25 2.55 3.57
N LYS A 123 13.06 3.45 4.14
CA LYS A 123 14.50 3.55 3.84
C LYS A 123 15.26 2.27 4.22
N LYS A 124 15.05 1.74 5.43
CA LYS A 124 15.71 0.52 5.91
C LYS A 124 15.42 -0.70 5.01
N ASN A 125 14.20 -0.79 4.47
CA ASN A 125 13.73 -1.94 3.70
C ASN A 125 13.74 -1.70 2.18
N GLY A 126 14.47 -0.71 1.69
CA GLY A 126 14.64 -0.48 0.25
C GLY A 126 13.35 -0.13 -0.51
N ILE A 127 12.35 0.42 0.18
CA ILE A 127 11.11 0.93 -0.44
C ILE A 127 11.41 2.30 -1.03
N VAL A 128 12.15 2.32 -2.13
CA VAL A 128 12.62 3.54 -2.80
C VAL A 128 11.98 3.68 -4.18
N LEU A 129 11.92 4.93 -4.65
CA LEU A 129 11.66 5.22 -6.05
C LEU A 129 12.75 4.53 -6.87
N GLY A 130 12.37 3.54 -7.67
CA GLY A 130 13.34 2.70 -8.35
C GLY A 130 14.27 3.52 -9.24
N GLU A 131 15.57 3.40 -8.98
CA GLU A 131 16.47 3.04 -10.06
C GLU A 131 16.43 1.51 -10.16
N ASP A 132 15.88 1.06 -11.28
CA ASP A 132 15.95 -0.27 -11.89
C ASP A 132 15.99 -1.55 -11.04
N ALA A 133 14.98 -2.37 -11.29
CA ALA A 133 15.10 -3.81 -11.27
C ALA A 133 16.22 -4.24 -12.24
N ALA A 134 17.44 -4.36 -11.74
CA ALA A 134 18.48 -5.15 -12.36
C ALA A 134 19.10 -6.04 -11.28
N GLN A 135 19.37 -7.30 -11.68
CA GLN A 135 19.92 -8.39 -10.88
C GLN A 135 18.86 -9.10 -10.03
N HIS A 136 18.24 -10.13 -10.61
CA HIS A 136 18.48 -11.55 -10.25
C HIS A 136 18.43 -12.36 -11.55
N ALA A 137 19.52 -12.30 -12.32
CA ALA A 137 19.90 -13.32 -13.28
C ALA A 137 21.31 -13.75 -12.88
N GLY A 138 21.40 -14.95 -12.30
CA GLY A 138 22.62 -15.59 -11.82
C GLY A 138 22.28 -17.03 -11.47
#